data_AF-A0A923VLT8-F1
#
_entry.id   AF-A0A923VLT8-F1
#
_cell.length_a   1.000
_cell.length_b   1.000
_cell.length_c   1.000
_cell.angle_alpha   90.00
_cell.angle_beta   90.00
_cell.angle_gamma   90.00
#
_symmetry.space_group_name_H-M   'P 1'
#
loop_
_entity.id
_entity.type
_entity.pdbx_description
1 polymer ?
#
loop_
_entity_poly.entity_id
_entity_poly.type
_entity_poly.pdbx_seq_one_letter_code
_entity_poly.pdbx_strand_id
1 'polypeptide(L)'
;MKNGMSRAPSVLLALGAYVLPFVLSRSTSPTPDHPRIFVWYRALRQPAFKPPDIVIPLAWTAIETGLAVAAYRLLQKPSSPERTRSLAWLAGNVAAIGGWSRLFFGSRNLPASTFAAAA
;
A
#
# COMPACT_ATOMS: atom_id res chain seq x y z
N MET A 1 -11.54 -30.53 13.20
CA MET A 1 -11.16 -29.10 13.24
C MET A 1 -10.77 -28.69 11.83
N LYS A 2 -11.53 -27.80 11.15
CA LYS A 2 -11.14 -27.31 9.81
C LYS A 2 -10.01 -26.30 10.00
N ASN A 3 -8.78 -26.76 9.96
CA ASN A 3 -7.62 -25.89 10.18
C ASN A 3 -7.44 -24.96 8.97
N GLY A 4 -7.10 -23.69 9.22
CA GLY A 4 -6.68 -22.75 8.19
C GLY A 4 -5.35 -23.14 7.56
N MET A 5 -4.81 -22.30 6.67
CA MET A 5 -3.57 -22.61 5.97
C MET A 5 -2.40 -22.80 6.96
N SER A 6 -1.39 -23.58 6.54
CA SER A 6 -0.16 -23.74 7.30
C SER A 6 0.52 -22.39 7.53
N ARG A 7 1.15 -22.22 8.70
CA ARG A 7 1.73 -20.93 9.13
C ARG A 7 2.77 -20.39 8.15
N ALA A 8 3.61 -21.24 7.56
CA ALA A 8 4.68 -20.81 6.66
C ALA A 8 4.16 -20.18 5.35
N PRO A 9 3.26 -20.82 4.58
CA PRO A 9 2.60 -20.19 3.45
C PRO A 9 1.80 -18.92 3.82
N SER A 10 1.12 -18.91 4.97
CA SER A 10 0.39 -17.72 5.43
C SER A 10 1.30 -16.53 5.68
N VAL A 11 2.49 -16.75 6.28
CA VAL A 11 3.47 -15.69 6.50
C VAL A 11 4.00 -15.17 5.18
N LEU A 12 4.36 -16.03 4.23
CA LEU A 12 4.87 -15.61 2.92
C LEU A 12 3.84 -14.76 2.16
N LEU A 13 2.58 -15.19 2.14
CA LEU A 13 1.50 -14.44 1.49
C LEU A 13 1.19 -13.12 2.20
N ALA A 14 1.23 -13.11 3.53
CA ALA A 14 1.07 -11.89 4.32
C ALA A 14 2.20 -10.89 4.09
N LEU A 15 3.44 -11.36 4.01
CA LEU A 15 4.59 -10.53 3.62
C LEU A 15 4.41 -9.95 2.21
N GLY A 16 3.75 -10.68 1.31
CA GLY A 16 3.35 -10.15 0.01
C GLY A 16 2.53 -8.86 0.11
N ALA A 17 1.63 -8.75 1.08
CA ALA A 17 0.85 -7.52 1.30
C ALA A 17 1.70 -6.32 1.79
N TYR A 18 2.87 -6.58 2.37
CA TYR A 18 3.84 -5.56 2.78
C TYR A 18 4.82 -5.21 1.65
N VAL A 19 5.36 -6.21 0.97
CA VAL A 19 6.41 -6.03 -0.05
C VAL A 19 5.85 -5.49 -1.36
N LEU A 20 4.62 -5.87 -1.74
CA LEU A 20 4.05 -5.51 -3.03
C LEU A 20 3.83 -3.99 -3.20
N PRO A 21 3.21 -3.26 -2.26
CA PRO A 21 3.10 -1.79 -2.37
C PRO A 21 4.46 -1.11 -2.48
N PHE A 22 5.44 -1.56 -1.68
CA PHE A 22 6.80 -1.03 -1.69
C PHE A 22 7.45 -1.20 -3.05
N VAL A 23 7.42 -2.40 -3.63
CA VAL A 23 7.99 -2.68 -4.96
C VAL A 23 7.28 -1.87 -6.05
N LEU A 24 5.95 -1.76 -5.99
CA LEU A 24 5.17 -0.99 -6.96
C LEU A 24 5.45 0.51 -6.88
N SER A 25 5.75 1.03 -5.69
CA SER A 25 5.94 2.46 -5.43
C SER A 25 7.40 2.92 -5.48
N ARG A 26 8.36 1.99 -5.41
CA ARG A 26 9.79 2.32 -5.31
C ARG A 26 10.27 3.21 -6.47
N SER A 27 9.87 2.90 -7.70
CA SER A 27 10.29 3.66 -8.89
C SER A 27 9.66 5.05 -9.00
N THR A 28 8.63 5.33 -8.20
CA THR A 28 7.92 6.61 -8.20
C THR A 28 8.02 7.35 -6.87
N SER A 29 8.85 6.86 -5.94
CA SER A 29 8.97 7.50 -4.63
C SER A 29 9.68 8.85 -4.74
N PRO A 30 9.21 9.92 -4.08
CA PRO A 30 9.84 11.24 -4.10
C PRO A 30 11.09 11.27 -3.21
N THR A 31 12.08 10.45 -3.53
CA THR A 31 13.37 10.38 -2.82
C THR A 31 14.49 11.05 -3.63
N PRO A 32 15.62 11.40 -3.01
CA PRO A 32 16.78 11.93 -3.73
C PRO A 32 17.24 11.05 -4.91
N ASP A 33 17.04 9.73 -4.82
CA ASP A 33 17.34 8.76 -5.89
C ASP A 33 16.46 8.96 -7.14
N HIS A 34 15.33 9.66 -7.02
CA HIS A 34 14.42 10.01 -8.10
C HIS A 34 14.29 11.54 -8.23
N PRO A 35 15.36 12.25 -8.65
CA PRO A 35 15.49 13.70 -8.48
C PRO A 35 14.37 14.49 -9.19
N ARG A 36 13.89 14.02 -10.35
CA ARG A 36 12.79 14.66 -11.08
C ARG A 36 11.47 14.64 -10.29
N ILE A 37 11.19 13.55 -9.58
CA ILE A 37 9.97 13.39 -8.79
C ILE A 37 10.12 14.20 -7.50
N PHE A 38 11.29 14.11 -6.86
CA PHE A 38 11.60 14.86 -5.65
C PHE A 38 11.46 16.38 -5.83
N VAL A 39 12.07 16.95 -6.88
CA VAL A 39 11.97 18.38 -7.18
C VAL A 39 10.53 18.79 -7.48
N TRP A 40 9.80 18.02 -8.28
CA TRP A 40 8.39 18.30 -8.56
C TRP A 40 7.54 18.29 -7.28
N TYR A 41 7.69 17.27 -6.43
CA TYR A 41 6.90 17.13 -5.21
C TYR A 41 7.17 18.29 -4.21
N ARG A 42 8.43 18.74 -4.13
CA ARG A 42 8.82 19.89 -3.30
C ARG A 42 8.33 21.24 -3.85
N ALA A 43 8.11 21.34 -5.15
CA ALA A 43 7.58 22.55 -5.79
C ALA A 43 6.06 22.69 -5.66
N LEU A 44 5.35 21.65 -5.21
CA LEU A 44 3.92 21.73 -4.97
C LEU A 44 3.60 22.72 -3.83
N ARG A 45 2.51 23.46 -3.98
CA ARG A 45 1.93 24.23 -2.87
C ARG A 45 1.32 23.26 -1.86
N GLN A 46 2.10 22.88 -0.87
CA GLN A 46 1.67 21.98 0.19
C GLN A 46 0.86 22.76 1.25
N PRO A 47 -0.20 22.16 1.81
CA PRO A 47 -0.97 22.81 2.86
C PRO A 47 -0.16 22.93 4.15
N ALA A 48 -0.44 23.97 4.95
CA ALA A 48 0.26 24.22 6.21
C ALA A 48 0.08 23.11 7.27
N PHE A 49 -0.97 22.29 7.13
CA PHE A 49 -1.26 21.17 8.03
C PHE A 49 -0.59 19.84 7.61
N LYS A 50 0.22 19.83 6.54
CA LYS A 50 0.98 18.62 6.16
C LYS A 50 1.96 18.28 7.29
N PRO A 51 1.99 17.03 7.77
CA PRO A 51 2.96 16.64 8.80
C PRO A 51 4.39 16.67 8.26
N PRO A 52 5.41 16.68 9.13
CA PRO A 52 6.82 16.60 8.72
C PRO A 52 7.07 15.40 7.80
N ASP A 53 8.00 15.54 6.83
CA ASP A 53 8.21 14.54 5.77
C ASP A 53 8.53 13.13 6.30
N ILE A 54 9.16 13.00 7.47
CA ILE A 54 9.47 11.71 8.11
C ILE A 54 8.24 10.99 8.68
N VAL A 55 7.16 11.72 9.01
CA VAL A 55 5.94 11.12 9.56
C VAL A 55 5.20 10.30 8.51
N ILE A 56 5.29 10.71 7.23
CA ILE A 56 4.64 10.02 6.11
C ILE A 56 5.13 8.57 5.95
N PRO A 57 6.44 8.25 5.82
CA PRO A 57 6.89 6.88 5.72
C PRO A 57 6.62 6.07 6.99
N LEU A 58 6.67 6.68 8.18
CA LEU A 58 6.33 5.98 9.43
C LEU A 58 4.86 5.53 9.46
N ALA A 59 3.95 6.40 9.04
CA ALA A 59 2.52 6.07 8.93
C ALA A 59 2.29 4.92 7.93
N TRP A 60 2.97 4.96 6.78
CA TRP A 60 2.88 3.88 5.79
C TRP A 60 3.40 2.55 6.32
N THR A 61 4.53 2.53 7.04
CA THR A 61 5.02 1.31 7.69
C THR A 61 3.98 0.70 8.63
N ALA A 62 3.31 1.52 9.43
CA ALA A 62 2.25 1.03 10.32
C ALA A 62 1.05 0.46 9.55
N ILE A 63 0.61 1.16 8.50
CA ILE A 63 -0.51 0.72 7.64
C ILE A 63 -0.18 -0.60 6.93
N GLU A 64 0.97 -0.69 6.26
CA GLU A 64 1.39 -1.89 5.53
C GLU A 64 1.58 -3.09 6.47
N THR A 65 2.13 -2.85 7.67
CA THR A 65 2.22 -3.89 8.70
C THR A 65 0.83 -4.36 9.13
N GLY A 66 -0.12 -3.44 9.31
CA GLY A 66 -1.51 -3.75 9.62
C GLY A 66 -2.17 -4.62 8.54
N LEU A 67 -1.95 -4.28 7.26
CA LEU A 67 -2.46 -5.06 6.12
C LEU A 67 -1.85 -6.47 6.07
N ALA A 68 -0.55 -6.62 6.32
CA ALA A 68 0.11 -7.92 6.41
C ALA A 68 -0.46 -8.76 7.55
N VAL A 69 -0.65 -8.17 8.74
CA VAL A 69 -1.28 -8.85 9.88
C VAL A 69 -2.72 -9.26 9.55
N ALA A 70 -3.50 -8.40 8.88
CA ALA A 70 -4.86 -8.72 8.46
C ALA A 70 -4.89 -9.88 7.46
N ALA A 71 -4.00 -9.87 6.46
CA ALA A 71 -3.85 -10.96 5.51
C ALA A 71 -3.51 -12.27 6.22
N TYR A 72 -2.52 -12.26 7.12
CA TYR A 72 -2.16 -13.42 7.93
C TYR A 72 -3.36 -13.98 8.71
N ARG A 73 -4.09 -13.11 9.43
CA ARG A 73 -5.26 -13.50 10.22
C ARG A 73 -6.37 -14.10 9.36
N LEU A 74 -6.61 -13.58 8.16
CA LEU A 74 -7.57 -14.14 7.20
C LEU A 74 -7.12 -15.52 6.70
N LEU A 75 -5.84 -15.71 6.41
CA LEU A 75 -5.29 -16.98 5.94
C LEU A 75 -5.32 -18.09 7.01
N GLN A 76 -5.29 -17.71 8.29
CA GLN A 76 -5.45 -18.66 9.41
C GLN A 76 -6.92 -19.09 9.64
N LYS A 77 -7.91 -18.44 9.02
CA LYS A 77 -9.31 -18.88 9.11
C LYS A 77 -9.56 -20.08 8.19
N PRO A 78 -10.55 -20.94 8.51
CA PRO A 78 -10.97 -22.02 7.61
C PRO A 78 -11.34 -21.47 6.23
N SER A 79 -11.13 -22.28 5.18
CA SER A 79 -11.55 -21.88 3.83
C SER A 79 -13.06 -21.68 3.77
N SER A 80 -13.49 -20.49 3.35
CA SER A 80 -14.88 -20.14 3.09
C SER A 80 -14.97 -19.11 1.96
N PRO A 81 -16.13 -18.99 1.28
CA PRO A 81 -16.34 -17.95 0.26
C PRO A 81 -16.06 -16.53 0.80
N GLU A 82 -16.43 -16.25 2.04
CA GLU A 82 -16.24 -14.95 2.69
C GLU A 82 -14.76 -14.66 2.95
N ARG A 83 -14.00 -15.68 3.38
CA ARG A 83 -12.54 -15.57 3.52
C ARG A 83 -11.89 -15.21 2.18
N THR A 84 -12.24 -15.94 1.12
CA THR A 84 -11.68 -15.72 -0.22
C THR A 84 -12.04 -14.33 -0.74
N ARG A 85 -13.29 -13.89 -0.57
CA ARG A 85 -13.74 -12.55 -0.95
C ARG A 85 -12.99 -11.46 -0.17
N SER A 86 -12.77 -11.65 1.13
CA SER A 86 -12.03 -10.70 1.96
C SER A 86 -10.56 -10.58 1.53
N LEU A 87 -9.92 -11.70 1.19
CA LEU A 87 -8.56 -11.71 0.66
C LEU A 87 -8.47 -11.04 -0.72
N ALA A 88 -9.47 -11.25 -1.58
CA ALA A 88 -9.54 -10.58 -2.88
C ALA A 88 -9.66 -9.05 -2.72
N TRP A 89 -10.51 -8.59 -1.80
CA TRP A 89 -10.61 -7.16 -1.47
C TRP A 89 -9.31 -6.59 -0.90
N LEU A 90 -8.65 -7.31 0.01
CA LEU A 90 -7.37 -6.89 0.57
C LEU A 90 -6.30 -6.79 -0.53
N ALA A 91 -6.22 -7.78 -1.43
CA ALA A 91 -5.29 -7.75 -2.56
C ALA A 91 -5.60 -6.58 -3.51
N GLY A 92 -6.87 -6.32 -3.80
CA GLY A 92 -7.31 -5.17 -4.58
C GLY A 92 -6.92 -3.83 -3.94
N ASN A 93 -7.09 -3.71 -2.61
CA ASN A 93 -6.68 -2.53 -1.86
C ASN A 93 -5.16 -2.30 -1.92
N VAL A 94 -4.37 -3.35 -1.70
CA VAL A 94 -2.89 -3.31 -1.83
C VAL A 94 -2.48 -2.88 -3.25
N ALA A 95 -3.13 -3.41 -4.29
CA ALA A 95 -2.86 -3.03 -5.66
C ALA A 95 -3.26 -1.57 -5.95
N ALA A 96 -4.39 -1.10 -5.41
CA ALA A 96 -4.84 0.27 -5.55
C ALA A 96 -3.86 1.27 -4.92
N ILE A 97 -3.29 0.95 -3.76
CA ILE A 97 -2.24 1.77 -3.11
C ILE A 97 -1.04 1.94 -4.07
N GLY A 98 -0.52 0.85 -4.63
CA GLY A 98 0.59 0.90 -5.58
C GLY A 98 0.25 1.60 -6.91
N GLY A 99 -0.99 1.44 -7.39
CA GLY A 99 -1.50 2.12 -8.56
C GLY A 99 -1.62 3.64 -8.36
N TRP A 100 -2.10 4.06 -7.19
CA TRP A 100 -2.21 5.46 -6.81
C TRP A 100 -0.84 6.15 -6.79
N SER A 101 0.20 5.50 -6.23
CA SER A 101 1.57 6.01 -6.23
C SER A 101 2.07 6.33 -7.64
N ARG A 102 1.79 5.45 -8.62
CA ARG A 102 2.15 5.71 -10.02
C ARG A 102 1.39 6.88 -10.61
N LEU A 103 0.09 6.98 -10.33
CA LEU A 103 -0.74 8.08 -10.82
C LEU A 103 -0.29 9.44 -10.25
N PHE A 104 -0.03 9.50 -8.95
CA PHE A 104 0.34 10.74 -8.26
C PHE A 104 1.77 11.16 -8.61
N PHE A 105 2.76 10.30 -8.39
CA PHE A 105 4.17 10.69 -8.53
C PHE A 105 4.72 10.47 -9.95
N GLY A 106 4.26 9.42 -10.63
CA GLY A 106 4.69 9.10 -12.00
C GLY A 106 4.02 10.02 -13.02
N SER A 107 2.68 10.00 -13.07
CA SER A 107 1.91 10.81 -14.03
C SER A 107 1.72 12.26 -13.58
N ARG A 108 1.98 12.61 -12.31
CA ARG A 108 1.87 13.97 -11.77
C ARG A 108 0.47 14.57 -11.95
N ASN A 109 -0.56 13.72 -11.97
CA ASN A 109 -1.94 14.12 -12.22
C ASN A 109 -2.71 14.22 -10.89
N LEU A 110 -2.65 15.40 -10.27
CA LEU A 110 -3.29 15.63 -8.97
C LEU A 110 -4.82 15.39 -8.98
N PRO A 111 -5.59 15.86 -9.97
CA PRO A 111 -7.04 15.60 -10.02
C PRO A 111 -7.35 14.10 -10.05
N ALA A 112 -6.71 13.35 -10.95
CA ALA A 112 -6.96 11.91 -11.08
C ALA A 112 -6.56 11.16 -9.81
N SER A 113 -5.45 11.53 -9.17
CA SER A 113 -5.04 10.96 -7.89
C SER A 113 -6.01 11.27 -6.76
N THR A 114 -6.59 12.46 -6.72
CA THR A 114 -7.61 12.80 -5.71
C THR A 114 -8.85 11.93 -5.89
N PHE A 115 -9.35 11.77 -7.12
CA PHE A 115 -10.48 10.88 -7.39
C PHE A 115 -10.15 9.43 -7.04
N ALA A 116 -8.97 8.94 -7.41
CA ALA A 116 -8.54 7.58 -7.12
C ALA A 116 -8.40 7.31 -5.61
N ALA A 117 -8.08 8.33 -4.79
CA ALA A 117 -8.02 8.20 -3.34
C ALA A 117 -9.40 8.20 -2.66
N ALA A 118 -10.43 8.69 -3.35
CA ALA A 118 -11.80 8.80 -2.83
C ALA A 118 -12.70 7.60 -3.22
N ALA A 119 -12.25 6.75 -4.15
CA ALA A 119 -12.96 5.59 -4.67
C ALA A 119 -12.69 4.33 -3.83
#